data_AF-A0A1V4MN94-F1
#
_entry.id   AF-A0A1V4MN94-F1
#
_cell.length_a   1.000
_cell.length_b   1.000
_cell.length_c   1.000
_cell.angle_alpha   90.00
_cell.angle_beta   90.00
_cell.angle_gamma   90.00
#
_symmetry.space_group_name_H-M   'P 1'
#
loop_
_entity.id
_entity.type
_entity.pdbx_description
1 polymer ?
#
loop_
_entity_poly.entity_id
_entity_poly.type
_entity_poly.pdbx_seq_one_letter_code
_entity_poly.pdbx_strand_id
1 'polypeptide(L)'
;MDCLVCHEQSGQYKKFPTACGHPAYEEKQFGGKVFEPVDLNAVAKTVGKPGLQNCGVCHFFGGGGDGVKHGDLDSSILSADRDLDVHMSKQGANHTCTACHTTINHQMAGRYYTERAPLERRMAMPEDYGNRISCESCHGATPHETMAILDDHTAKVSCQACHIPRYARGGISTLMWWDWSTAGKFTDDGKPIVTTNEDGRPTYHTMKGDMTWAENVVPTYAWYNGSMEYVTMKDTLPKDGSVEINRPLGSYDDPESRIFPFKYYEGRQVYDAGADRLVVSKLFGPKGSGAYWSDYDWQRSVEVGMAESGEEFSGQIGFVDTAMYWPITHMVAPKEDSLQCAACHARDGRLASLPGFYLPGRDRVSWIDTIGWSLFVLSIIGVLIHGLLRVVFRMARSKKQ
;
A
#
# COMPACT_ATOMS: atom_id res chain seq x y z
N MET A 1 -11.05 -18.56 -21.05
CA MET A 1 -9.68 -18.42 -20.52
C MET A 1 -8.88 -17.65 -21.55
N ASP A 2 -8.05 -16.71 -21.11
CA ASP A 2 -7.14 -15.96 -21.99
C ASP A 2 -5.70 -16.36 -21.66
N CYS A 3 -5.09 -17.14 -22.54
CA CYS A 3 -3.73 -17.63 -22.37
C CYS A 3 -2.68 -16.60 -22.76
N LEU A 4 -3.02 -15.64 -23.62
CA LEU A 4 -2.04 -14.78 -24.27
C LEU A 4 -1.61 -13.63 -23.35
N VAL A 5 -2.51 -13.08 -22.54
CA VAL A 5 -2.19 -11.97 -21.62
C VAL A 5 -0.99 -12.26 -20.71
N CYS A 6 -0.84 -13.50 -20.25
CA CYS A 6 0.25 -13.91 -19.37
C CYS A 6 1.48 -14.42 -20.13
N HIS A 7 1.32 -14.92 -21.35
CA HIS A 7 2.36 -15.72 -21.99
C HIS A 7 2.93 -15.15 -23.28
N GLU A 8 2.26 -14.22 -23.94
CA GLU A 8 2.80 -13.58 -25.15
C GLU A 8 4.14 -12.88 -24.86
N GLN A 9 5.06 -12.85 -25.82
CA GLN A 9 6.37 -12.22 -25.65
C GLN A 9 6.65 -11.14 -26.71
N SER A 10 5.68 -10.79 -27.56
CA SER A 10 5.82 -9.75 -28.59
C SER A 10 5.52 -8.34 -28.09
N GLY A 11 4.81 -8.20 -26.97
CA GLY A 11 4.26 -6.94 -26.48
C GLY A 11 3.08 -6.41 -27.30
N GLN A 12 2.56 -7.20 -28.25
CA GLN A 12 1.50 -6.79 -29.17
C GLN A 12 0.10 -7.19 -28.71
N TYR A 13 -0.03 -8.08 -27.72
CA TYR A 13 -1.34 -8.47 -27.21
C TYR A 13 -1.88 -7.41 -26.27
N LYS A 14 -3.03 -6.82 -26.62
CA LYS A 14 -3.68 -5.84 -25.79
C LYS A 14 -5.19 -6.06 -25.76
N LYS A 15 -5.74 -6.13 -24.55
CA LYS A 15 -7.18 -6.14 -24.34
C LYS A 15 -7.78 -4.79 -24.71
N PHE A 16 -8.92 -4.81 -25.38
CA PHE A 16 -9.69 -3.62 -25.63
C PHE A 16 -10.41 -3.22 -24.32
N PRO A 17 -10.32 -1.95 -23.87
CA PRO A 17 -10.76 -1.55 -22.53
C PRO A 17 -12.20 -1.89 -22.18
N THR A 18 -13.10 -1.90 -23.17
CA THR A 18 -14.55 -2.08 -22.96
C THR A 18 -15.11 -3.30 -23.71
N ALA A 19 -14.28 -4.29 -24.03
CA ALA A 19 -14.72 -5.53 -24.71
C ALA A 19 -14.69 -6.76 -23.79
N CYS A 20 -14.95 -6.58 -22.49
CA CYS A 20 -15.06 -7.67 -21.52
C CYS A 20 -13.88 -8.67 -21.55
N GLY A 21 -12.65 -8.16 -21.75
CA GLY A 21 -11.43 -8.96 -21.78
C GLY A 21 -10.97 -9.42 -23.17
N HIS A 22 -11.72 -9.14 -24.23
CA HIS A 22 -11.27 -9.41 -25.60
C HIS A 22 -10.32 -8.33 -26.12
N PRO A 23 -9.37 -8.67 -27.01
CA PRO A 23 -8.61 -7.69 -27.78
C PRO A 23 -9.50 -7.03 -28.86
N ALA A 24 -8.96 -6.05 -29.57
CA ALA A 24 -9.58 -5.57 -30.79
C ALA A 24 -9.40 -6.61 -31.91
N TYR A 25 -10.49 -7.03 -32.55
CA TYR A 25 -10.49 -7.94 -33.72
C TYR A 25 -10.60 -7.21 -35.05
N GLU A 26 -10.99 -5.95 -34.98
CA GLU A 26 -11.16 -4.99 -36.06
C GLU A 26 -10.68 -3.64 -35.51
N GLU A 27 -10.39 -2.69 -36.40
CA GLU A 27 -10.02 -1.35 -35.98
C GLU A 27 -11.15 -0.73 -35.15
N LYS A 28 -10.82 -0.23 -33.95
CA LYS A 28 -11.77 0.40 -33.04
C LYS A 28 -11.22 1.70 -32.48
N GLN A 29 -12.10 2.65 -32.21
CA GLN A 29 -11.73 3.87 -31.50
C GLN A 29 -12.21 3.85 -30.06
N PHE A 30 -11.34 4.24 -29.13
CA PHE A 30 -11.68 4.41 -27.73
C PHE A 30 -10.80 5.47 -27.07
N GLY A 31 -11.42 6.42 -26.35
CA GLY A 31 -10.70 7.48 -25.64
C GLY A 31 -9.80 8.33 -26.55
N GLY A 32 -10.24 8.60 -27.79
CA GLY A 32 -9.47 9.34 -28.79
C GLY A 32 -8.27 8.59 -29.38
N LYS A 33 -8.12 7.29 -29.10
CA LYS A 33 -7.07 6.44 -29.64
C LYS A 33 -7.65 5.38 -30.58
N VAL A 34 -6.93 5.10 -31.67
CA VAL A 34 -7.20 3.97 -32.57
C VAL A 34 -6.55 2.72 -31.96
N PHE A 35 -7.31 1.63 -31.94
CA PHE A 35 -6.88 0.30 -31.54
C PHE A 35 -6.93 -0.59 -32.77
N GLU A 36 -5.74 -0.94 -33.26
CA GLU A 36 -5.60 -1.86 -34.38
C GLU A 36 -6.00 -3.29 -34.00
N PRO A 37 -6.45 -4.11 -34.98
CA PRO A 37 -6.68 -5.53 -34.78
C PRO A 37 -5.40 -6.23 -34.29
N VAL A 38 -5.52 -7.08 -33.28
CA VAL A 38 -4.40 -7.92 -32.84
C VAL A 38 -4.26 -9.12 -33.78
N ASP A 39 -3.09 -9.29 -34.39
CA ASP A 39 -2.75 -10.52 -35.13
C ASP A 39 -2.54 -11.68 -34.14
N LEU A 40 -3.62 -12.38 -33.83
CA LEU A 40 -3.60 -13.52 -32.91
C LEU A 40 -2.67 -14.64 -33.37
N ASN A 41 -2.50 -14.85 -34.68
CA ASN A 41 -1.61 -15.89 -35.19
C ASN A 41 -0.14 -15.53 -34.96
N ALA A 42 0.23 -14.26 -35.12
CA ALA A 42 1.57 -13.79 -34.78
C ALA A 42 1.83 -13.86 -33.27
N VAL A 43 0.90 -13.33 -32.46
CA VAL A 43 1.02 -13.32 -30.99
C VAL A 43 1.13 -14.74 -30.43
N ALA A 44 0.29 -15.68 -30.88
CA ALA A 44 0.28 -17.05 -30.38
C ALA A 44 1.61 -17.80 -30.61
N LYS A 45 2.39 -17.39 -31.62
CA LYS A 45 3.72 -17.98 -31.90
C LYS A 45 4.83 -17.47 -30.97
N THR A 46 4.55 -16.48 -30.12
CA THR A 46 5.52 -15.90 -29.20
C THR A 46 5.39 -16.40 -27.77
N VAL A 47 4.46 -17.31 -27.50
CA VAL A 47 4.16 -17.81 -26.15
C VAL A 47 5.40 -18.33 -25.42
N GLY A 48 5.59 -17.87 -24.19
CA GLY A 48 6.74 -18.19 -23.34
C GLY A 48 6.44 -18.07 -21.84
N LYS A 49 7.50 -18.09 -21.02
CA LYS A 49 7.38 -17.83 -19.58
C LYS A 49 7.04 -16.35 -19.35
N PRO A 50 6.09 -16.02 -18.44
CA PRO A 50 5.72 -14.63 -18.18
C PRO A 50 6.92 -13.78 -17.72
N GLY A 51 7.08 -12.61 -18.34
CA GLY A 51 7.97 -11.54 -17.88
C GLY A 51 7.22 -10.47 -17.07
N LEU A 52 7.94 -9.44 -16.62
CA LEU A 52 7.35 -8.32 -15.87
C LEU A 52 6.21 -7.62 -16.64
N GLN A 53 6.38 -7.45 -17.95
CA GLN A 53 5.37 -6.84 -18.82
C GLN A 53 4.03 -7.58 -18.78
N ASN A 54 4.05 -8.91 -18.83
CA ASN A 54 2.84 -9.73 -18.84
C ASN A 54 2.01 -9.54 -17.57
N CYS A 55 2.65 -9.45 -16.41
CA CYS A 55 1.97 -9.18 -15.14
C CYS A 55 1.54 -7.70 -15.08
N GLY A 56 2.43 -6.81 -15.56
CA GLY A 56 2.28 -5.37 -15.52
C GLY A 56 1.07 -4.83 -16.28
N VAL A 57 0.65 -5.47 -17.38
CA VAL A 57 -0.52 -5.03 -18.17
C VAL A 57 -1.79 -4.84 -17.34
N CYS A 58 -1.92 -5.55 -16.21
CA CYS A 58 -3.01 -5.38 -15.26
C CYS A 58 -2.54 -4.82 -13.92
N HIS A 59 -1.41 -5.31 -13.39
CA HIS A 59 -0.98 -4.97 -12.03
C HIS A 59 -0.45 -3.54 -11.89
N PHE A 60 0.14 -2.95 -12.95
CA PHE A 60 0.64 -1.57 -12.94
C PHE A 60 -0.46 -0.54 -13.20
N PHE A 61 -1.53 -0.93 -13.91
CA PHE A 61 -2.57 -0.01 -14.40
C PHE A 61 -3.92 -0.14 -13.67
N GLY A 62 -3.94 -0.83 -12.52
CA GLY A 62 -5.14 -0.99 -11.70
C GLY A 62 -5.65 0.35 -11.17
N GLY A 63 -6.98 0.54 -11.13
CA GLY A 63 -7.59 1.80 -10.69
C GLY A 63 -7.81 2.83 -11.80
N GLY A 64 -7.57 2.46 -13.07
CA GLY A 64 -7.87 3.31 -14.23
C GLY A 64 -6.69 4.12 -14.75
N GLY A 65 -5.46 3.76 -14.37
CA GLY A 65 -4.23 4.38 -14.86
C GLY A 65 -3.00 3.75 -14.21
N ASP A 66 -1.81 4.18 -14.64
CA ASP A 66 -0.53 3.71 -14.12
C ASP A 66 -0.29 4.16 -12.67
N GLY A 67 0.14 3.25 -11.80
CA GLY A 67 0.48 3.52 -10.40
C GLY A 67 -0.69 3.97 -9.51
N VAL A 68 -1.93 3.98 -10.00
CA VAL A 68 -3.08 4.56 -9.30
C VAL A 68 -3.40 3.81 -8.01
N LYS A 69 -3.47 2.47 -8.09
CA LYS A 69 -4.00 1.63 -7.01
C LYS A 69 -2.99 1.28 -5.91
N HIS A 70 -1.99 0.44 -6.19
CA HIS A 70 -1.11 -0.10 -5.14
C HIS A 70 -0.03 0.88 -4.70
N GLY A 71 0.55 1.61 -5.66
CA GLY A 71 1.61 2.60 -5.42
C GLY A 71 3.02 2.01 -5.30
N ASP A 72 3.18 0.70 -5.07
CA ASP A 72 4.46 -0.01 -5.16
C ASP A 72 4.60 -0.88 -6.43
N LEU A 73 3.61 -0.81 -7.31
CA LEU A 73 3.59 -1.48 -8.62
C LEU A 73 3.06 -0.52 -9.68
N ASP A 74 3.94 -0.13 -10.58
CA ASP A 74 3.68 0.78 -11.70
C ASP A 74 4.66 0.49 -12.86
N SER A 75 4.51 1.15 -14.00
CA SER A 75 5.30 0.85 -15.20
C SER A 75 6.81 1.09 -15.06
N SER A 76 7.26 1.88 -14.09
CA SER A 76 8.70 2.09 -13.82
C SER A 76 9.41 0.77 -13.46
N ILE A 77 8.68 -0.22 -12.94
CA ILE A 77 9.21 -1.54 -12.60
C ILE A 77 9.77 -2.30 -13.81
N LEU A 78 9.28 -2.01 -15.03
CA LEU A 78 9.77 -2.63 -16.27
C LEU A 78 11.25 -2.34 -16.55
N SER A 79 11.74 -1.21 -16.03
CA SER A 79 13.10 -0.74 -16.20
C SER A 79 13.71 -0.31 -14.86
N ALA A 80 13.27 -0.91 -13.75
CA ALA A 80 13.77 -0.58 -12.41
C ALA A 80 15.30 -0.66 -12.34
N ASP A 81 15.92 0.40 -11.84
CA ASP A 81 17.29 0.34 -11.33
C ASP A 81 17.31 -0.31 -9.94
N ARG A 82 18.52 -0.56 -9.43
CA ARG A 82 18.71 -1.21 -8.13
C ARG A 82 18.10 -0.37 -7.00
N ASP A 83 18.09 0.95 -7.16
CA ASP A 83 17.56 1.84 -6.15
C ASP A 83 16.05 1.65 -6.04
N LEU A 84 15.31 1.56 -7.16
CA LEU A 84 13.86 1.35 -7.21
C LEU A 84 13.38 -0.02 -6.73
N ASP A 85 14.04 -1.11 -7.10
CA ASP A 85 13.74 -2.44 -6.57
C ASP A 85 14.94 -3.38 -6.71
N VAL A 86 15.54 -3.79 -5.59
CA VAL A 86 16.72 -4.67 -5.60
C VAL A 86 16.47 -6.07 -6.16
N HIS A 87 15.22 -6.54 -6.17
CA HIS A 87 14.87 -7.88 -6.65
C HIS A 87 14.54 -7.85 -8.14
N MET A 88 13.74 -6.89 -8.60
CA MET A 88 13.29 -6.81 -10.00
C MET A 88 14.27 -6.06 -10.91
N SER A 89 15.20 -5.30 -10.35
CA SER A 89 16.22 -4.61 -11.13
C SER A 89 17.14 -5.56 -11.88
N LYS A 90 17.48 -5.19 -13.13
CA LYS A 90 18.50 -5.86 -13.94
C LYS A 90 19.91 -5.79 -13.31
N GLN A 91 20.18 -4.77 -12.50
CA GLN A 91 21.44 -4.62 -11.75
C GLN A 91 21.39 -5.29 -10.37
N GLY A 92 20.21 -5.78 -9.96
CA GLY A 92 19.99 -6.55 -8.74
C GLY A 92 19.81 -8.03 -9.02
N ALA A 93 18.77 -8.65 -8.44
CA ALA A 93 18.49 -10.07 -8.63
C ALA A 93 17.84 -10.41 -9.99
N ASN A 94 17.41 -9.40 -10.76
CA ASN A 94 16.76 -9.51 -12.07
C ASN A 94 15.61 -10.53 -12.09
N HIS A 95 14.81 -10.53 -11.03
CA HIS A 95 13.68 -11.43 -10.87
C HIS A 95 12.46 -10.95 -11.67
N THR A 96 11.73 -11.90 -12.23
CA THR A 96 10.35 -11.69 -12.67
C THR A 96 9.40 -11.96 -11.51
N CYS A 97 8.12 -11.59 -11.65
CA CYS A 97 7.11 -11.80 -10.62
C CYS A 97 7.03 -13.27 -10.16
N THR A 98 7.16 -14.22 -11.10
CA THR A 98 7.05 -15.67 -10.85
C THR A 98 8.23 -16.25 -10.07
N ALA A 99 9.31 -15.49 -9.86
CA ALA A 99 10.42 -15.91 -8.98
C ALA A 99 9.97 -15.99 -7.51
N CYS A 100 9.16 -15.02 -7.06
CA CYS A 100 8.58 -14.99 -5.71
C CYS A 100 7.17 -15.57 -5.69
N HIS A 101 6.33 -15.18 -6.66
CA HIS A 101 4.98 -15.69 -6.88
C HIS A 101 5.03 -17.07 -7.55
N THR A 102 5.58 -18.04 -6.81
CA THR A 102 5.75 -19.42 -7.24
C THR A 102 4.42 -19.96 -7.73
N THR A 103 4.38 -20.53 -8.93
CA THR A 103 3.13 -20.95 -9.57
C THR A 103 3.17 -22.43 -9.88
N ILE A 104 2.23 -23.21 -9.33
CA ILE A 104 2.04 -24.63 -9.62
C ILE A 104 0.63 -24.82 -10.16
N ASN A 105 0.48 -25.52 -11.29
CA ASN A 105 -0.84 -25.78 -11.90
C ASN A 105 -1.69 -24.52 -12.08
N HIS A 106 -1.06 -23.40 -12.47
CA HIS A 106 -1.67 -22.06 -12.58
C HIS A 106 -2.26 -21.50 -11.27
N GLN A 107 -1.93 -22.09 -10.12
CA GLN A 107 -2.16 -21.51 -8.81
C GLN A 107 -0.91 -20.72 -8.44
N MET A 108 -1.01 -19.40 -8.60
CA MET A 108 0.07 -18.47 -8.29
C MET A 108 0.07 -18.16 -6.79
N ALA A 109 1.19 -18.41 -6.12
CA ALA A 109 1.38 -18.04 -4.73
C ALA A 109 1.21 -16.52 -4.56
N GLY A 110 0.43 -16.12 -3.58
CA GLY A 110 -0.09 -14.77 -3.49
C GLY A 110 -1.23 -14.72 -2.51
N ARG A 111 -1.45 -13.56 -1.90
CA ARG A 111 -2.63 -13.36 -1.08
C ARG A 111 -3.80 -12.92 -1.95
N TYR A 112 -4.95 -13.55 -1.76
CA TYR A 112 -6.25 -13.01 -2.16
C TYR A 112 -7.17 -12.94 -0.93
N TYR A 113 -8.33 -12.31 -1.07
CA TYR A 113 -9.17 -11.83 0.05
C TYR A 113 -9.51 -12.88 1.13
N THR A 114 -9.50 -14.18 0.82
CA THR A 114 -9.91 -15.25 1.73
C THR A 114 -8.77 -16.00 2.41
N GLU A 115 -7.52 -15.70 2.07
CA GLU A 115 -6.36 -16.38 2.67
C GLU A 115 -5.57 -15.44 3.58
N ARG A 116 -5.13 -15.97 4.73
CA ARG A 116 -4.19 -15.27 5.59
C ARG A 116 -2.83 -15.20 4.91
N ALA A 117 -2.11 -14.11 5.13
CA ALA A 117 -0.72 -14.04 4.71
C ALA A 117 0.07 -15.19 5.37
N PRO A 118 1.04 -15.81 4.66
CA PRO A 118 1.91 -16.81 5.26
C PRO A 118 2.64 -16.24 6.48
N LEU A 119 2.58 -16.97 7.59
CA LEU A 119 3.22 -16.59 8.85
C LEU A 119 4.52 -17.38 9.10
N GLU A 120 4.81 -18.39 8.29
CA GLU A 120 6.01 -19.21 8.42
C GLU A 120 7.27 -18.38 8.12
N ARG A 121 8.22 -18.42 9.07
CA ARG A 121 9.47 -17.65 9.06
C ARG A 121 10.68 -18.54 8.79
N ARG A 122 10.57 -19.42 7.79
CA ARG A 122 11.63 -20.38 7.43
C ARG A 122 12.10 -20.16 6.00
N MET A 123 13.35 -20.53 5.75
CA MET A 123 13.86 -20.61 4.39
C MET A 123 13.10 -21.68 3.62
N ALA A 124 12.81 -21.41 2.35
CA ALA A 124 12.18 -22.37 1.46
C ALA A 124 13.20 -23.43 1.05
N MET A 125 12.91 -24.69 1.35
CA MET A 125 13.70 -25.83 0.89
C MET A 125 13.32 -26.24 -0.55
N PRO A 126 14.20 -26.94 -1.29
CA PRO A 126 13.88 -27.45 -2.62
C PRO A 126 12.59 -28.29 -2.67
N GLU A 127 12.28 -28.98 -1.57
CA GLU A 127 11.08 -29.82 -1.38
C GLU A 127 9.84 -29.05 -0.92
N ASP A 128 9.97 -27.80 -0.47
CA ASP A 128 8.83 -27.03 0.04
C ASP A 128 7.86 -26.57 -1.08
N TYR A 129 8.25 -26.77 -2.36
CA TYR A 129 7.53 -26.62 -3.64
C TYR A 129 6.58 -25.41 -3.86
N GLY A 130 6.14 -24.65 -2.87
CA GLY A 130 4.88 -23.91 -2.97
C GLY A 130 4.96 -22.42 -2.71
N ASN A 131 5.70 -21.96 -1.69
CA ASN A 131 5.60 -20.57 -1.29
C ASN A 131 6.95 -19.94 -0.97
N ARG A 132 7.33 -18.98 -1.80
CA ARG A 132 8.54 -18.16 -1.65
C ARG A 132 8.21 -16.67 -1.51
N ILE A 133 6.96 -16.37 -1.14
CA ILE A 133 6.46 -14.99 -1.12
C ILE A 133 6.96 -14.19 0.08
N SER A 134 7.35 -14.86 1.18
CA SER A 134 7.91 -14.18 2.35
C SER A 134 9.40 -13.91 2.17
N CYS A 135 9.90 -12.82 2.74
CA CYS A 135 11.31 -12.47 2.70
C CYS A 135 12.17 -13.59 3.32
N GLU A 136 11.68 -14.20 4.41
CA GLU A 136 12.35 -15.26 5.14
C GLU A 136 12.56 -16.53 4.31
N SER A 137 11.76 -16.72 3.24
CA SER A 137 11.91 -17.85 2.33
C SER A 137 13.28 -17.87 1.63
N CYS A 138 13.89 -16.71 1.42
CA CYS A 138 15.21 -16.57 0.79
C CYS A 138 16.29 -16.07 1.77
N HIS A 139 15.90 -15.28 2.78
CA HIS A 139 16.84 -14.60 3.68
C HIS A 139 16.92 -15.21 5.09
N GLY A 140 16.01 -16.12 5.44
CA GLY A 140 15.83 -16.59 6.81
C GLY A 140 15.23 -15.53 7.74
N ALA A 141 15.01 -15.90 9.01
CA ALA A 141 14.39 -15.01 9.99
C ALA A 141 15.35 -14.00 10.64
N THR A 142 16.66 -14.28 10.58
CA THR A 142 17.71 -13.51 11.25
C THR A 142 18.86 -13.17 10.26
N PRO A 143 18.60 -12.32 9.25
CA PRO A 143 19.57 -12.05 8.20
C PRO A 143 20.68 -11.05 8.57
N HIS A 144 20.66 -10.43 9.77
CA HIS A 144 21.54 -9.31 10.10
C HIS A 144 22.81 -9.74 10.86
N GLU A 145 23.89 -10.03 10.15
CA GLU A 145 25.16 -10.49 10.75
C GLU A 145 25.87 -9.45 11.64
N THR A 146 25.68 -8.16 11.37
CA THR A 146 26.47 -7.09 12.00
C THR A 146 25.84 -6.53 13.28
N MET A 147 24.53 -6.70 13.47
CA MET A 147 23.79 -6.09 14.57
C MET A 147 22.62 -6.98 14.97
N ALA A 148 22.86 -7.89 15.93
CA ALA A 148 21.89 -8.88 16.38
C ALA A 148 20.55 -8.28 16.86
N ILE A 149 20.54 -7.05 17.39
CA ILE A 149 19.29 -6.38 17.79
C ILE A 149 18.33 -6.18 16.61
N LEU A 150 18.82 -6.07 15.36
CA LEU A 150 17.95 -6.00 14.18
C LEU A 150 17.19 -7.32 13.94
N ASP A 151 17.80 -8.45 14.26
CA ASP A 151 17.14 -9.75 14.19
C ASP A 151 16.04 -9.88 15.26
N ASP A 152 16.23 -9.32 16.46
CA ASP A 152 15.18 -9.27 17.48
C ASP A 152 13.97 -8.45 17.01
N HIS A 153 14.19 -7.40 16.21
CA HIS A 153 13.09 -6.61 15.64
C HIS A 153 12.20 -7.44 14.72
N THR A 154 12.74 -8.45 14.01
CA THR A 154 11.93 -9.27 13.09
C THR A 154 10.85 -10.06 13.82
N ALA A 155 10.91 -10.17 15.15
CA ALA A 155 9.82 -10.75 15.95
C ALA A 155 8.52 -9.94 15.83
N LYS A 156 8.60 -8.60 15.75
CA LYS A 156 7.45 -7.68 15.79
C LYS A 156 7.41 -6.66 14.65
N VAL A 157 8.45 -6.55 13.83
CA VAL A 157 8.53 -5.62 12.68
C VAL A 157 8.75 -6.45 11.42
N SER A 158 7.94 -6.23 10.38
CA SER A 158 8.13 -6.94 9.11
C SER A 158 9.36 -6.43 8.37
N CYS A 159 9.96 -7.29 7.53
CA CYS A 159 11.09 -6.89 6.68
C CYS A 159 10.71 -5.70 5.78
N GLN A 160 9.49 -5.72 5.25
CA GLN A 160 8.93 -4.66 4.42
C GLN A 160 8.92 -3.31 5.15
N ALA A 161 8.59 -3.27 6.44
CA ALA A 161 8.51 -2.04 7.21
C ALA A 161 9.85 -1.29 7.24
N CYS A 162 10.98 -2.01 7.31
CA CYS A 162 12.31 -1.42 7.31
C CYS A 162 12.88 -1.21 5.90
N HIS A 163 12.59 -2.13 4.97
CA HIS A 163 13.23 -2.18 3.66
C HIS A 163 12.42 -1.51 2.52
N ILE A 164 11.20 -1.06 2.79
CA ILE A 164 10.41 -0.25 1.84
C ILE A 164 10.11 1.11 2.51
N PRO A 165 11.10 2.01 2.60
CA PRO A 165 10.97 3.25 3.37
C PRO A 165 9.95 4.23 2.75
N ARG A 166 9.72 4.12 1.44
CA ARG A 166 8.77 4.89 0.63
C ARG A 166 8.25 4.04 -0.54
N TYR A 167 7.07 4.37 -1.05
CA TYR A 167 6.52 3.83 -2.30
C TYR A 167 6.22 4.96 -3.29
N ALA A 168 5.76 4.62 -4.50
CA ALA A 168 5.56 5.56 -5.62
C ALA A 168 6.82 6.38 -5.91
N ARG A 169 7.97 5.69 -5.98
CA ARG A 169 9.31 6.30 -6.04
C ARG A 169 10.00 6.17 -7.40
N GLY A 170 9.32 5.57 -8.38
CA GLY A 170 9.80 5.46 -9.77
C GLY A 170 9.48 6.66 -10.66
N GLY A 171 9.11 7.81 -10.08
CA GLY A 171 8.61 8.97 -10.83
C GLY A 171 7.18 8.80 -11.34
N ILE A 172 6.41 7.90 -10.71
CA ILE A 172 5.01 7.65 -11.02
C ILE A 172 4.17 7.82 -9.75
N SER A 173 3.44 8.94 -9.69
CA SER A 173 2.53 9.22 -8.58
C SER A 173 1.37 8.25 -8.44
N THR A 174 0.93 8.08 -7.20
CA THR A 174 -0.19 7.22 -6.82
C THR A 174 -1.34 8.04 -6.25
N LEU A 175 -2.57 7.58 -6.44
CA LEU A 175 -3.75 8.28 -5.97
C LEU A 175 -3.89 8.08 -4.46
N MET A 176 -3.99 9.18 -3.71
CA MET A 176 -4.06 9.18 -2.25
C MET A 176 -5.44 9.57 -1.71
N TRP A 177 -6.16 10.41 -2.45
CA TRP A 177 -7.53 10.82 -2.13
C TRP A 177 -8.39 10.86 -3.39
N TRP A 178 -9.62 10.37 -3.31
CA TRP A 178 -10.61 10.47 -4.39
C TRP A 178 -11.99 10.84 -3.86
N ASP A 179 -12.45 12.05 -4.16
CA ASP A 179 -13.77 12.54 -3.79
C ASP A 179 -14.75 12.47 -4.98
N TRP A 180 -15.63 11.48 -4.95
CA TRP A 180 -16.69 11.32 -5.94
C TRP A 180 -17.88 12.26 -5.73
N SER A 181 -18.02 12.88 -4.55
CA SER A 181 -19.13 13.78 -4.24
C SER A 181 -19.09 15.07 -5.07
N THR A 182 -17.91 15.42 -5.57
CA THR A 182 -17.71 16.60 -6.40
C THR A 182 -17.86 16.34 -7.90
N ALA A 183 -18.07 15.09 -8.29
CA ALA A 183 -18.28 14.71 -9.68
C ALA A 183 -19.56 15.35 -10.26
N GLY A 184 -19.61 15.53 -11.59
CA GLY A 184 -20.74 16.13 -12.28
C GLY A 184 -20.68 17.64 -12.46
N LYS A 185 -19.58 18.32 -12.11
CA LYS A 185 -19.36 19.72 -12.51
C LYS A 185 -18.94 19.81 -13.97
N PHE A 186 -19.56 20.72 -14.69
CA PHE A 186 -19.28 21.06 -16.09
C PHE A 186 -18.79 22.49 -16.19
N THR A 187 -18.20 22.85 -17.32
CA THR A 187 -17.96 24.25 -17.68
C THR A 187 -19.28 25.00 -17.88
N ASP A 188 -19.23 26.33 -17.93
CA ASP A 188 -20.41 27.18 -18.19
C ASP A 188 -21.09 26.85 -19.54
N ASP A 189 -20.33 26.35 -20.53
CA ASP A 189 -20.85 25.89 -21.82
C ASP A 189 -21.26 24.39 -21.84
N GLY A 190 -21.32 23.75 -20.67
CA GLY A 190 -21.84 22.39 -20.50
C GLY A 190 -20.90 21.27 -20.93
N LYS A 191 -19.59 21.55 -21.06
CA LYS A 191 -18.59 20.54 -21.45
C LYS A 191 -17.98 19.84 -20.23
N PRO A 192 -17.60 18.56 -20.35
CA PRO A 192 -16.84 17.87 -19.33
C PRO A 192 -15.49 18.56 -19.08
N ILE A 193 -15.12 18.66 -17.81
CA ILE A 193 -13.86 19.21 -17.33
C ILE A 193 -12.90 18.06 -17.04
N VAL A 194 -11.66 18.24 -17.43
CA VAL A 194 -10.50 17.50 -16.92
C VAL A 194 -9.45 18.52 -16.54
N THR A 195 -9.07 18.55 -15.27
CA THR A 195 -7.97 19.37 -14.75
C THR A 195 -6.85 18.45 -14.34
N THR A 196 -5.61 18.82 -14.64
CA THR A 196 -4.43 18.01 -14.31
C THR A 196 -3.43 18.79 -13.47
N ASN A 197 -2.60 18.08 -12.70
CA ASN A 197 -1.39 18.64 -12.10
C ASN A 197 -0.26 18.79 -13.16
N GLU A 198 0.91 19.23 -12.72
CA GLU A 198 2.10 19.42 -13.56
C GLU A 198 2.60 18.12 -14.22
N ASP A 199 2.38 16.97 -13.58
CA ASP A 199 2.74 15.64 -14.09
C ASP A 199 1.68 15.05 -15.04
N GLY A 200 0.63 15.82 -15.38
CA GLY A 200 -0.46 15.37 -16.23
C GLY A 200 -1.46 14.42 -15.54
N ARG A 201 -1.40 14.27 -14.22
CA ARG A 201 -2.38 13.50 -13.44
C ARG A 201 -3.68 14.26 -13.27
N PRO A 202 -4.85 13.64 -13.50
CA PRO A 202 -6.14 14.30 -13.29
C PRO A 202 -6.34 14.67 -11.81
N THR A 203 -6.45 15.96 -11.50
CA THR A 203 -6.82 16.47 -10.17
C THR A 203 -8.32 16.71 -10.03
N TYR A 204 -9.01 16.89 -11.16
CA TYR A 204 -10.46 16.83 -11.25
C TYR A 204 -10.88 16.21 -12.58
N HIS A 205 -11.96 15.45 -12.58
CA HIS A 205 -12.58 14.96 -13.81
C HIS A 205 -14.10 14.89 -13.63
N THR A 206 -14.92 15.44 -14.55
CA THR A 206 -16.40 15.48 -14.41
C THR A 206 -17.01 14.10 -14.07
N MET A 207 -16.59 13.04 -14.76
CA MET A 207 -17.04 11.67 -14.48
C MET A 207 -16.62 11.08 -13.12
N LYS A 208 -15.66 11.69 -12.40
CA LYS A 208 -14.95 11.05 -11.29
C LYS A 208 -14.80 11.93 -10.04
N GLY A 209 -14.90 13.25 -10.16
CA GLY A 209 -14.70 14.18 -9.05
C GLY A 209 -13.24 14.56 -8.84
N ASP A 210 -12.91 14.98 -7.63
CA ASP A 210 -11.60 15.51 -7.24
C ASP A 210 -10.64 14.38 -6.83
N MET A 211 -9.36 14.55 -7.13
CA MET A 211 -8.31 13.55 -6.93
C MET A 211 -7.02 14.21 -6.44
N THR A 212 -6.35 13.60 -5.46
CA THR A 212 -5.01 14.02 -5.00
C THR A 212 -4.01 12.90 -5.17
N TRP A 213 -2.83 13.27 -5.67
CA TRP A 213 -1.76 12.35 -6.04
C TRP A 213 -0.51 12.64 -5.22
N ALA A 214 0.31 11.63 -4.99
CA ALA A 214 1.59 11.80 -4.31
C ALA A 214 2.67 10.84 -4.85
N GLU A 215 3.91 11.27 -4.72
CA GLU A 215 5.12 10.48 -5.00
C GLU A 215 5.94 10.35 -3.72
N ASN A 216 6.84 9.36 -3.69
CA ASN A 216 7.78 9.15 -2.59
C ASN A 216 7.05 9.06 -1.23
N VAL A 217 5.92 8.38 -1.21
CA VAL A 217 4.99 8.37 -0.09
C VAL A 217 5.52 7.49 1.04
N VAL A 218 5.45 8.00 2.26
CA VAL A 218 5.78 7.24 3.47
C VAL A 218 4.62 6.28 3.77
N PRO A 219 4.86 4.97 3.95
CA PRO A 219 3.80 4.05 4.33
C PRO A 219 3.18 4.40 5.69
N THR A 220 1.90 4.08 5.84
CA THR A 220 1.25 3.97 7.15
C THR A 220 1.60 2.62 7.76
N TYR A 221 1.93 2.58 9.05
CA TYR A 221 2.32 1.37 9.76
C TYR A 221 1.20 0.90 10.67
N ALA A 222 0.85 -0.39 10.58
CA ALA A 222 -0.19 -1.00 11.41
C ALA A 222 0.22 -2.39 11.88
N TRP A 223 -0.37 -2.84 13.01
CA TRP A 223 -0.27 -4.24 13.43
C TRP A 223 -1.02 -5.14 12.46
N TYR A 224 -0.38 -6.21 12.02
CA TYR A 224 -0.93 -7.12 11.02
C TYR A 224 -0.55 -8.57 11.32
N ASN A 225 -1.56 -9.43 11.47
CA ASN A 225 -1.43 -10.89 11.69
C ASN A 225 -1.69 -11.73 10.44
N GLY A 226 -1.62 -11.11 9.25
CA GLY A 226 -1.93 -11.76 7.99
C GLY A 226 -3.40 -11.72 7.60
N SER A 227 -4.30 -11.19 8.43
CA SER A 227 -5.74 -11.07 8.15
C SER A 227 -6.16 -9.62 7.92
N MET A 228 -7.08 -9.42 6.99
CA MET A 228 -7.75 -8.14 6.78
C MET A 228 -9.24 -8.34 7.05
N GLU A 229 -9.86 -7.35 7.67
CA GLU A 229 -11.32 -7.24 7.74
C GLU A 229 -11.81 -6.39 6.57
N TYR A 230 -13.02 -6.68 6.08
CA TYR A 230 -13.66 -6.00 4.96
C TYR A 230 -15.10 -5.66 5.30
N VAL A 231 -15.49 -4.42 5.00
CA VAL A 231 -16.89 -4.00 4.98
C VAL A 231 -17.51 -4.46 3.67
N THR A 232 -18.66 -5.10 3.76
CA THR A 232 -19.47 -5.55 2.63
C THR A 232 -20.73 -4.70 2.49
N MET A 233 -21.48 -4.90 1.40
CA MET A 233 -22.76 -4.20 1.18
C MET A 233 -23.85 -4.60 2.17
N LYS A 234 -23.62 -5.65 2.96
CA LYS A 234 -24.56 -6.16 3.97
C LYS A 234 -24.29 -5.62 5.37
N ASP A 235 -23.13 -4.98 5.55
CA ASP A 235 -22.72 -4.44 6.83
C ASP A 235 -23.24 -3.03 7.00
N THR A 236 -23.65 -2.72 8.24
CA THR A 236 -24.00 -1.37 8.64
C THR A 236 -22.72 -0.56 8.88
N LEU A 237 -22.65 0.63 8.30
CA LEU A 237 -21.51 1.53 8.42
C LEU A 237 -21.46 2.15 9.82
N PRO A 238 -20.25 2.45 10.33
CA PRO A 238 -20.10 3.24 11.54
C PRO A 238 -20.69 4.65 11.35
N LYS A 239 -21.25 5.21 12.44
CA LYS A 239 -21.88 6.54 12.42
C LYS A 239 -20.89 7.70 12.47
N ASP A 240 -19.70 7.45 13.02
CA ASP A 240 -18.66 8.45 13.24
C ASP A 240 -17.36 8.00 12.58
N GLY A 241 -16.64 8.96 12.00
CA GLY A 241 -15.34 8.72 11.35
C GLY A 241 -15.43 8.21 9.91
N SER A 242 -14.26 7.95 9.33
CA SER A 242 -14.14 7.37 7.99
C SER A 242 -14.43 5.87 8.03
N VAL A 243 -15.15 5.36 7.04
CA VAL A 243 -15.41 3.93 6.89
C VAL A 243 -14.17 3.25 6.33
N GLU A 244 -13.45 2.51 7.17
CA GLU A 244 -12.39 1.62 6.71
C GLU A 244 -12.98 0.44 5.95
N ILE A 245 -13.13 0.58 4.62
CA ILE A 245 -13.69 -0.46 3.73
C ILE A 245 -12.89 -1.76 3.90
N ASN A 246 -11.59 -1.65 4.14
CA ASN A 246 -10.80 -2.74 4.67
C ASN A 246 -9.80 -2.23 5.70
N ARG A 247 -9.43 -3.09 6.65
CA ARG A 247 -8.39 -2.77 7.64
C ARG A 247 -7.55 -3.99 8.03
N PRO A 248 -6.25 -3.81 8.32
CA PRO A 248 -5.42 -4.88 8.86
C PRO A 248 -5.86 -5.26 10.27
N LEU A 249 -5.90 -6.56 10.54
CA LEU A 249 -6.16 -7.09 11.87
C LEU A 249 -4.84 -7.43 12.56
N GLY A 250 -4.77 -7.17 13.85
CA GLY A 250 -3.62 -7.48 14.68
C GLY A 250 -3.50 -6.54 15.87
N SER A 251 -2.57 -6.88 16.76
CA SER A 251 -2.24 -6.05 17.93
C SER A 251 -0.85 -6.39 18.45
N TYR A 252 -0.30 -5.57 19.33
CA TYR A 252 0.98 -5.88 19.99
C TYR A 252 0.95 -7.23 20.72
N ASP A 253 -0.16 -7.54 21.42
CA ASP A 253 -0.32 -8.76 22.21
C ASP A 253 -0.58 -10.02 21.36
N ASP A 254 -0.85 -9.85 20.06
CA ASP A 254 -1.03 -10.98 19.16
C ASP A 254 0.37 -11.51 18.76
N PRO A 255 0.71 -12.76 19.07
CA PRO A 255 2.03 -13.33 18.78
C PRO A 255 2.33 -13.41 17.27
N GLU A 256 1.29 -13.52 16.44
CA GLU A 256 1.43 -13.57 14.99
C GLU A 256 1.49 -12.18 14.35
N SER A 257 1.13 -11.14 15.10
CA SER A 257 1.15 -9.77 14.61
C SER A 257 2.55 -9.18 14.51
N ARG A 258 2.81 -8.55 13.36
CA ARG A 258 3.97 -7.68 13.12
C ARG A 258 3.51 -6.31 12.61
N ILE A 259 4.33 -5.30 12.85
CA ILE A 259 4.17 -3.98 12.24
C ILE A 259 4.47 -4.12 10.75
N PHE A 260 3.52 -3.72 9.91
CA PHE A 260 3.60 -3.87 8.46
C PHE A 260 3.29 -2.53 7.76
N PRO A 261 3.94 -2.21 6.62
CA PRO A 261 3.69 -0.99 5.87
C PRO A 261 2.49 -1.14 4.91
N PHE A 262 1.65 -0.11 4.87
CA PHE A 262 0.50 -0.02 3.98
C PHE A 262 0.46 1.35 3.29
N LYS A 263 -0.04 1.36 2.05
CA LYS A 263 -0.67 2.55 1.49
C LYS A 263 -2.03 2.71 2.18
N TYR A 264 -2.23 3.87 2.80
CA TYR A 264 -3.53 4.31 3.29
C TYR A 264 -4.14 5.22 2.22
N TYR A 265 -5.15 4.71 1.54
CA TYR A 265 -5.89 5.41 0.50
C TYR A 265 -7.21 5.89 1.09
N GLU A 266 -7.52 7.16 0.92
CA GLU A 266 -8.74 7.74 1.42
C GLU A 266 -9.63 8.16 0.24
N GLY A 267 -10.93 8.31 0.49
CA GLY A 267 -11.84 8.84 -0.51
C GLY A 267 -13.21 9.13 0.05
N ARG A 268 -14.06 9.71 -0.78
CA ARG A 268 -15.46 9.96 -0.47
C ARG A 268 -16.33 9.38 -1.57
N GLN A 269 -17.22 8.47 -1.22
CA GLN A 269 -18.02 7.73 -2.19
C GLN A 269 -19.50 7.71 -1.83
N VAL A 270 -20.32 7.43 -2.83
CA VAL A 270 -21.77 7.28 -2.66
C VAL A 270 -22.09 6.06 -1.79
N TYR A 271 -23.09 6.20 -0.92
CA TYR A 271 -23.61 5.12 -0.06
C TYR A 271 -25.13 5.23 0.09
N ASP A 272 -25.77 4.20 0.63
CA ASP A 272 -27.19 4.17 0.95
C ASP A 272 -27.39 4.83 2.33
N ALA A 273 -27.84 6.09 2.32
CA ALA A 273 -28.03 6.89 3.53
C ALA A 273 -29.26 6.48 4.36
N GLY A 274 -30.23 5.81 3.74
CA GLY A 274 -31.41 5.32 4.46
C GLY A 274 -31.16 4.00 5.19
N ALA A 275 -30.17 3.22 4.76
CA ALA A 275 -29.82 1.92 5.34
C ALA A 275 -28.41 1.86 5.95
N ASP A 276 -27.66 2.96 5.91
CA ASP A 276 -26.28 3.07 6.39
C ASP A 276 -25.39 1.94 5.86
N ARG A 277 -25.31 1.75 4.54
CA ARG A 277 -24.49 0.70 3.90
C ARG A 277 -23.85 1.14 2.59
N LEU A 278 -22.77 0.46 2.21
CA LEU A 278 -22.14 0.66 0.90
C LEU A 278 -23.08 0.22 -0.23
N VAL A 279 -22.95 0.85 -1.40
CA VAL A 279 -23.77 0.57 -2.58
C VAL A 279 -22.92 0.15 -3.78
N VAL A 280 -23.56 -0.56 -4.70
CA VAL A 280 -23.09 -0.72 -6.09
C VAL A 280 -23.69 0.39 -6.93
N SER A 281 -22.83 1.20 -7.54
CA SER A 281 -23.24 2.19 -8.54
C SER A 281 -22.90 1.69 -9.94
N LYS A 282 -23.81 1.84 -10.90
CA LYS A 282 -23.51 1.62 -12.32
C LYS A 282 -22.72 2.79 -12.87
N LEU A 283 -21.42 2.61 -13.12
CA LEU A 283 -20.57 3.70 -13.65
C LEU A 283 -20.50 3.72 -15.17
N PHE A 284 -20.45 2.56 -15.83
CA PHE A 284 -20.19 2.43 -17.27
C PHE A 284 -21.41 1.96 -18.06
N GLY A 285 -21.72 2.64 -19.16
CA GLY A 285 -22.83 2.32 -20.04
C GLY A 285 -23.22 3.47 -20.97
N PRO A 286 -24.02 3.22 -22.02
CA PRO A 286 -24.50 4.27 -22.92
C PRO A 286 -25.43 5.24 -22.18
N LYS A 287 -25.62 6.43 -22.75
CA LYS A 287 -26.57 7.43 -22.23
C LYS A 287 -27.98 6.83 -22.11
N GLY A 288 -28.64 7.06 -20.99
CA GLY A 288 -29.95 6.52 -20.63
C GLY A 288 -29.91 5.14 -19.98
N SER A 289 -28.74 4.52 -19.84
CA SER A 289 -28.61 3.21 -19.15
C SER A 289 -28.60 3.32 -17.63
N GLY A 290 -28.59 4.54 -17.08
CA GLY A 290 -28.35 4.81 -15.66
C GLY A 290 -26.87 4.75 -15.30
N ALA A 291 -25.96 4.77 -16.27
CA ALA A 291 -24.53 4.77 -16.00
C ALA A 291 -24.03 6.18 -15.66
N TYR A 292 -23.37 6.35 -14.51
CA TYR A 292 -22.96 7.66 -14.03
C TYR A 292 -22.06 8.42 -15.03
N TRP A 293 -21.13 7.73 -15.71
CA TRP A 293 -20.20 8.39 -16.64
C TRP A 293 -20.86 8.97 -17.90
N SER A 294 -22.09 8.57 -18.22
CA SER A 294 -22.84 9.09 -19.36
C SER A 294 -24.07 9.93 -18.95
N ASP A 295 -24.69 9.59 -17.82
CA ASP A 295 -25.93 10.23 -17.36
C ASP A 295 -25.70 11.26 -16.25
N TYR A 296 -24.59 11.18 -15.52
CA TYR A 296 -24.21 12.08 -14.41
C TYR A 296 -25.27 12.20 -13.30
N ASP A 297 -26.04 11.12 -13.10
CA ASP A 297 -27.07 11.00 -12.07
C ASP A 297 -26.70 9.90 -11.07
N TRP A 298 -26.31 10.29 -9.85
CA TRP A 298 -25.92 9.36 -8.80
C TRP A 298 -27.09 8.52 -8.29
N GLN A 299 -28.27 9.12 -8.14
CA GLN A 299 -29.46 8.42 -7.66
C GLN A 299 -29.79 7.29 -8.64
N ARG A 300 -29.88 7.62 -9.94
CA ARG A 300 -30.16 6.63 -10.97
C ARG A 300 -29.07 5.57 -11.07
N SER A 301 -27.80 5.96 -10.92
CA SER A 301 -26.66 5.04 -10.95
C SER A 301 -26.70 4.00 -9.83
N VAL A 302 -27.06 4.43 -8.62
CA VAL A 302 -27.23 3.52 -7.47
C VAL A 302 -28.46 2.65 -7.65
N GLU A 303 -29.61 3.20 -8.07
CA GLU A 303 -30.82 2.42 -8.32
C GLU A 303 -30.58 1.28 -9.31
N VAL A 304 -29.95 1.56 -10.44
CA VAL A 304 -29.67 0.53 -11.46
C VAL A 304 -28.57 -0.41 -10.97
N GLY A 305 -27.51 0.10 -10.34
CA GLY A 305 -26.40 -0.72 -9.85
C GLY A 305 -26.84 -1.73 -8.79
N MET A 306 -27.65 -1.30 -7.82
CA MET A 306 -28.20 -2.17 -6.77
C MET A 306 -29.20 -3.18 -7.33
N ALA A 307 -30.07 -2.77 -8.25
CA ALA A 307 -31.00 -3.68 -8.92
C ALA A 307 -30.27 -4.76 -9.74
N GLU A 308 -29.20 -4.39 -10.45
CA GLU A 308 -28.37 -5.33 -11.22
C GLU A 308 -27.56 -6.29 -10.32
N SER A 309 -27.16 -5.84 -9.12
CA SER A 309 -26.50 -6.70 -8.13
C SER A 309 -27.47 -7.55 -7.30
N GLY A 310 -28.78 -7.34 -7.44
CA GLY A 310 -29.81 -8.05 -6.67
C GLY A 310 -29.89 -7.61 -5.20
N GLU A 311 -29.35 -6.44 -4.87
CA GLU A 311 -29.37 -5.87 -3.52
C GLU A 311 -30.49 -4.82 -3.41
N GLU A 312 -31.10 -4.70 -2.23
CA GLU A 312 -32.12 -3.66 -2.01
C GLU A 312 -31.49 -2.27 -2.05
N PHE A 313 -32.27 -1.20 -2.16
CA PHE A 313 -31.81 0.19 -2.00
C PHE A 313 -32.90 0.98 -1.28
N SER A 314 -32.54 1.76 -0.26
CA SER A 314 -33.54 2.53 0.52
C SER A 314 -34.20 3.66 -0.28
N GLY A 315 -33.61 4.03 -1.42
CA GLY A 315 -34.02 5.19 -2.20
C GLY A 315 -33.29 6.49 -1.83
N GLN A 316 -32.43 6.48 -0.80
CA GLN A 316 -31.70 7.67 -0.35
C GLN A 316 -30.19 7.47 -0.51
N ILE A 317 -29.56 8.33 -1.32
CA ILE A 317 -28.10 8.39 -1.40
C ILE A 317 -27.52 9.41 -0.42
N GLY A 318 -26.28 9.17 -0.01
CA GLY A 318 -25.41 10.16 0.61
C GLY A 318 -23.97 9.96 0.16
N PHE A 319 -23.06 10.74 0.73
CA PHE A 319 -21.61 10.58 0.52
C PHE A 319 -20.90 10.41 1.85
N VAL A 320 -20.14 9.32 1.97
CA VAL A 320 -19.41 8.96 3.17
C VAL A 320 -17.92 8.94 2.88
N ASP A 321 -17.14 9.40 3.86
CA ASP A 321 -15.68 9.29 3.81
C ASP A 321 -15.28 7.84 4.09
N THR A 322 -14.29 7.37 3.35
CA THR A 322 -13.84 5.99 3.32
C THR A 322 -12.33 5.92 3.31
N ALA A 323 -11.80 4.80 3.78
CA ALA A 323 -10.38 4.50 3.72
C ALA A 323 -10.14 3.04 3.34
N MET A 324 -8.99 2.78 2.73
CA MET A 324 -8.51 1.46 2.38
C MET A 324 -7.02 1.31 2.68
N TYR A 325 -6.66 0.13 3.18
CA TYR A 325 -5.28 -0.28 3.39
C TYR A 325 -4.84 -1.25 2.29
N TRP A 326 -3.75 -0.91 1.60
CA TRP A 326 -3.07 -1.77 0.63
C TRP A 326 -1.67 -2.11 1.14
N PRO A 327 -1.36 -3.40 1.37
CA PRO A 327 -0.01 -3.80 1.78
C PRO A 327 1.04 -3.32 0.77
N ILE A 328 2.16 -2.79 1.29
CA ILE A 328 3.32 -2.42 0.48
C ILE A 328 4.34 -3.56 0.56
N THR A 329 4.63 -4.19 -0.57
CA THR A 329 5.43 -5.42 -0.63
C THR A 329 6.50 -5.43 -1.72
N HIS A 330 6.51 -4.44 -2.60
CA HIS A 330 7.48 -4.27 -3.68
C HIS A 330 8.24 -2.95 -3.50
N MET A 331 9.13 -2.65 -4.45
CA MET A 331 10.05 -1.53 -4.38
C MET A 331 10.99 -1.63 -3.17
N VAL A 332 11.50 -2.83 -2.90
CA VAL A 332 12.48 -3.04 -1.83
C VAL A 332 13.74 -2.25 -2.13
N ALA A 333 14.11 -1.33 -1.24
CA ALA A 333 15.24 -0.44 -1.39
C ALA A 333 16.58 -1.15 -1.09
N PRO A 334 17.71 -0.62 -1.58
CA PRO A 334 19.04 -1.01 -1.12
C PRO A 334 19.14 -1.04 0.42
N LYS A 335 19.96 -1.93 0.96
CA LYS A 335 20.15 -2.05 2.42
C LYS A 335 20.66 -0.75 3.04
N GLU A 336 21.42 0.04 2.27
CA GLU A 336 21.94 1.35 2.66
C GLU A 336 20.83 2.38 2.92
N ASP A 337 19.67 2.21 2.28
CA ASP A 337 18.51 3.09 2.38
C ASP A 337 17.40 2.53 3.29
N SER A 338 17.66 1.40 3.95
CA SER A 338 16.75 0.86 4.96
C SER A 338 16.57 1.82 6.13
N LEU A 339 15.40 1.77 6.78
CA LEU A 339 15.10 2.64 7.91
C LEU A 339 16.10 2.43 9.04
N GLN A 340 16.66 3.54 9.51
CA GLN A 340 17.55 3.58 10.68
C GLN A 340 16.73 3.74 11.97
N CYS A 341 17.32 3.38 13.11
CA CYS A 341 16.63 3.34 14.42
C CYS A 341 15.82 4.61 14.71
N ALA A 342 16.42 5.78 14.48
CA ALA A 342 15.78 7.08 14.74
C ALA A 342 14.51 7.31 13.90
N ALA A 343 14.38 6.70 12.72
CA ALA A 343 13.18 6.83 11.90
C ALA A 343 11.94 6.28 12.61
N CYS A 344 12.09 5.26 13.45
CA CYS A 344 10.99 4.63 14.19
C CYS A 344 10.92 5.07 15.65
N HIS A 345 12.08 5.18 16.31
CA HIS A 345 12.19 5.49 17.74
C HIS A 345 12.10 6.99 18.08
N ALA A 346 12.11 7.89 17.09
CA ALA A 346 11.80 9.30 17.33
C ALA A 346 10.34 9.49 17.75
N ARG A 347 10.06 10.58 18.48
CA ARG A 347 8.71 10.90 18.97
C ARG A 347 7.71 11.13 17.85
N ASP A 348 8.17 11.75 16.78
CA ASP A 348 7.47 11.99 15.51
C ASP A 348 7.92 11.02 14.41
N GLY A 349 8.44 9.84 14.81
CA GLY A 349 8.88 8.79 13.90
C GLY A 349 7.75 8.00 13.25
N ARG A 350 8.11 7.01 12.42
CA ARG A 350 7.19 6.13 11.67
C ARG A 350 6.12 5.47 12.55
N LEU A 351 6.47 5.17 13.80
CA LEU A 351 5.61 4.45 14.73
C LEU A 351 4.90 5.39 15.72
N ALA A 352 4.92 6.71 15.51
CA ALA A 352 4.39 7.69 16.46
C ALA A 352 2.93 7.43 16.87
N SER A 353 2.08 7.03 15.91
CA SER A 353 0.65 6.78 16.13
C SER A 353 0.32 5.36 16.60
N LEU A 354 1.29 4.44 16.64
CA LEU A 354 1.02 3.02 16.87
C LEU A 354 0.89 2.71 18.38
N PRO A 355 -0.29 2.32 18.88
CA PRO A 355 -0.50 2.15 20.32
C PRO A 355 -0.11 0.74 20.80
N GLY A 356 -0.20 0.54 22.12
CA GLY A 356 -0.21 -0.80 22.73
C GLY A 356 1.14 -1.32 23.21
N PHE A 357 2.22 -0.55 23.10
CA PHE A 357 3.55 -0.97 23.57
C PHE A 357 4.43 0.22 23.93
N TYR A 358 5.44 -0.04 24.76
CA TYR A 358 6.49 0.93 25.06
C TYR A 358 7.60 0.85 23.99
N LEU A 359 7.88 1.96 23.33
CA LEU A 359 8.94 2.12 22.36
C LEU A 359 10.02 3.07 22.91
N PRO A 360 11.24 2.59 23.18
CA PRO A 360 12.33 3.45 23.65
C PRO A 360 12.55 4.66 22.73
N GLY A 361 12.71 5.85 23.31
CA GLY A 361 12.90 7.10 22.56
C GLY A 361 11.59 7.82 22.21
N ARG A 362 10.57 7.09 21.73
CA ARG A 362 9.23 7.63 21.43
C ARG A 362 8.47 7.88 22.72
N ASP A 363 8.37 6.84 23.54
CA ASP A 363 7.62 6.86 24.78
C ASP A 363 8.50 7.28 25.95
N ARG A 364 7.85 7.79 26.99
CA ARG A 364 8.51 8.30 28.19
C ARG A 364 7.67 7.92 29.39
N VAL A 365 8.35 7.39 30.39
CA VAL A 365 7.75 7.05 31.68
C VAL A 365 8.22 8.10 32.67
N SER A 366 7.36 9.09 32.91
CA SER A 366 7.71 10.32 33.66
C SER A 366 8.33 10.04 35.04
N TRP A 367 7.92 8.98 35.73
CA TRP A 367 8.48 8.61 37.03
C TRP A 367 9.89 8.00 36.92
N ILE A 368 10.17 7.23 35.85
CA ILE A 368 11.52 6.71 35.57
C ILE A 368 12.44 7.87 35.22
N ASP A 369 11.97 8.80 34.38
CA ASP A 369 12.73 10.01 34.05
C ASP A 369 13.06 10.81 35.32
N THR A 370 12.08 10.96 36.23
CA THR A 370 12.26 11.64 37.52
C THR A 370 13.30 10.94 38.39
N ILE A 371 13.25 9.61 38.50
CA ILE A 371 14.24 8.83 39.25
C ILE A 371 15.63 8.97 38.62
N GLY A 372 15.73 8.84 37.30
CA GLY A 372 16.98 8.97 36.56
C GLY A 372 17.64 10.33 36.78
N TRP A 373 16.87 11.41 36.61
CA TRP A 373 17.34 12.77 36.89
C TRP A 373 17.69 12.99 38.36
N SER A 374 16.91 12.42 39.29
CA SER A 374 17.21 12.51 40.72
C SER A 374 18.53 11.82 41.06
N LEU A 375 18.77 10.61 40.53
CA LEU A 375 20.03 9.88 40.73
C LEU A 375 21.23 10.61 40.11
N PHE A 376 21.05 11.22 38.93
CA PHE A 376 22.07 12.04 38.29
C PHE A 376 22.44 13.25 39.17
N VAL A 377 21.44 13.99 39.66
CA VAL A 377 21.65 15.15 40.55
C VAL A 377 22.30 14.72 41.87
N LEU A 378 21.82 13.64 42.50
CA LEU A 378 22.41 13.09 43.72
C LEU A 378 23.87 12.66 43.52
N SER A 379 24.20 12.10 42.35
CA SER A 379 25.58 11.72 42.00
C SER A 379 26.49 12.95 41.89
N ILE A 380 26.03 14.02 41.24
CA ILE A 380 26.76 15.30 41.17
C ILE A 380 26.99 15.86 42.58
N ILE A 381 25.94 15.88 43.42
CA ILE A 381 26.05 16.35 44.80
C ILE A 381 27.07 15.52 45.58
N GLY A 382 27.04 14.20 45.45
CA GLY A 382 28.00 13.30 46.09
C GLY A 382 29.45 13.58 45.68
N VAL A 383 29.70 13.79 44.38
CA VAL A 383 31.04 14.15 43.86
C VAL A 383 31.50 15.51 44.37
N LEU A 384 30.62 16.51 44.41
CA LEU A 384 30.93 17.85 44.93
C LEU A 384 31.25 17.81 46.43
N ILE A 385 30.46 17.09 47.22
CA ILE A 385 30.70 16.89 48.67
C ILE A 385 32.04 16.19 48.88
N HIS A 386 32.32 15.12 48.13
CA HIS A 386 33.60 14.41 48.23
C HIS A 386 34.78 15.31 47.86
N GLY A 387 34.64 16.11 46.81
CA GLY A 387 35.62 17.11 46.39
C GLY A 387 35.88 18.17 47.47
N LEU A 388 34.82 18.72 48.06
CA LEU A 388 34.90 19.71 49.14
C LEU A 388 35.59 19.14 50.38
N LEU A 389 35.21 17.93 50.80
CA LEU A 389 35.82 17.23 51.92
C LEU A 389 37.33 17.06 51.69
N ARG A 390 37.76 16.67 50.49
CA ARG A 390 39.18 16.57 50.14
C ARG A 390 39.92 17.89 50.32
N VAL A 391 39.34 19.01 49.86
CA VAL A 391 39.95 20.35 50.01
C VAL A 391 40.04 20.75 51.49
N VAL A 392 38.95 20.60 52.24
CA VAL A 392 38.89 20.95 53.67
C VAL A 392 39.90 20.13 54.48
N PHE A 393 39.98 18.81 54.27
CA PHE A 393 40.96 17.96 54.96
C PHE A 393 42.40 18.28 54.57
N ARG A 394 42.65 18.69 53.31
CA ARG A 394 43.99 19.14 52.86
C ARG A 394 44.38 20.46 53.54
N MET A 395 43.48 21.44 53.61
CA MET A 395 43.73 22.71 54.31
C MET A 395 43.92 22.52 55.82
N ALA A 396 43.15 21.62 56.44
CA ALA A 396 43.30 21.27 57.86
C ALA A 396 44.64 20.58 58.16
N ARG A 397 45.16 19.77 57.24
CA ARG A 397 46.53 19.21 57.34
C ARG A 397 47.61 20.28 57.16
N SER A 398 47.41 21.22 56.24
CA SER A 398 48.37 22.32 55.99
C SER A 398 48.47 23.34 57.12
N LYS A 399 47.46 23.47 57.98
CA LYS A 399 47.50 24.35 59.17
C LYS A 399 48.14 23.68 60.41
N LYS A 400 48.46 22.39 60.34
CA LYS A 400 49.05 21.60 61.43
C LYS A 400 50.56 21.33 61.25
N GLN A 401 51.12 21.75 60.11
CA GLN A 401 52.55 22.00 59.90
C GLN A 401 52.76 23.50 60.03
#